data_AF-A0AAD8YR87-F1
#
_entry.id   AF-A0AAD8YR87-F1
#
_cell.length_a   1.000
_cell.length_b   1.000
_cell.length_c   1.000
_cell.angle_alpha   90.00
_cell.angle_beta   90.00
_cell.angle_gamma   90.00
#
_symmetry.space_group_name_H-M   'P 1'
#
loop_
_entity.id
_entity.type
_entity.pdbx_description
1 polymer ?
#
loop_
_entity_poly.entity_id
_entity_poly.type
_entity_poly.pdbx_seq_one_letter_code
_entity_poly.pdbx_strand_id
1 'polypeptide(L)'
;MIKNVDGIFQSMEGLMKNLHQLRDLTADEPVQWLRIVDRYVTLTEWQEQSFLIPSTVVFLYMLCRDIISAEVATKEELQAVLLTCLYVSCSYMCEEISYPAKAFLVEENKGAFWARSLDIANRMSGKMLQINNDPQYFWQVFTDLKNKR
;
A
#
# COMPACT_ATOMS: atom_id res chain seq x y z
N MET A 1 -10.92 -16.01 -9.98
CA MET A 1 -9.85 -16.34 -9.04
C MET A 1 -8.52 -15.91 -9.66
N ILE A 2 -8.01 -14.72 -9.32
CA ILE A 2 -6.71 -14.27 -9.85
C ILE A 2 -5.62 -15.07 -9.13
N LYS A 3 -4.80 -15.78 -9.92
CA LYS A 3 -3.73 -16.64 -9.41
C LYS A 3 -2.35 -15.96 -9.37
N ASN A 4 -2.20 -14.69 -9.78
CA ASN A 4 -0.89 -14.05 -9.77
C ASN A 4 -0.95 -12.59 -9.27
N VAL A 5 -0.26 -12.35 -8.17
CA VAL A 5 -0.04 -11.06 -7.51
C VAL A 5 0.70 -10.08 -8.43
N ASP A 6 1.57 -10.58 -9.31
CA ASP A 6 2.33 -9.76 -10.26
C ASP A 6 1.41 -8.99 -11.23
N GLY A 7 0.32 -9.61 -11.68
CA GLY A 7 -0.64 -8.97 -12.57
C GLY A 7 -1.49 -7.89 -11.88
N ILE A 8 -1.52 -7.89 -10.55
CA ILE A 8 -2.19 -6.88 -9.72
C ILE A 8 -1.21 -5.75 -9.39
N PHE A 9 0.08 -6.06 -9.17
CA PHE A 9 1.10 -5.03 -8.99
C PHE A 9 1.30 -4.14 -10.22
N GLN A 10 1.25 -4.71 -11.43
CA GLN A 10 1.26 -3.92 -12.67
C GLN A 10 0.14 -2.87 -12.73
N SER A 11 -0.95 -3.10 -12.01
CA SER A 11 -2.08 -2.18 -11.95
C SER A 11 -1.88 -1.05 -10.93
N MET A 12 -1.03 -1.24 -9.91
CA MET A 12 -0.61 -0.17 -9.00
C MET A 12 0.32 0.84 -9.68
N GLU A 13 1.06 0.44 -10.71
CA GLU A 13 1.93 1.32 -11.50
C GLU A 13 1.16 2.53 -12.07
N GLY A 14 -0.08 2.31 -12.54
CA GLY A 14 -0.90 3.39 -13.11
C GLY A 14 -1.37 4.44 -12.11
N LEU A 15 -1.34 4.14 -10.81
CA LEU A 15 -1.55 5.15 -9.78
C LEU A 15 -0.39 6.15 -9.79
N MET A 16 0.83 5.63 -9.89
CA MET A 16 2.07 6.40 -9.86
C MET A 16 2.30 7.20 -11.14
N LYS A 17 1.76 6.75 -12.29
CA LYS A 17 1.80 7.50 -13.56
C LYS A 17 1.16 8.90 -13.48
N ASN A 18 0.28 9.15 -12.51
CA ASN A 18 -0.35 10.47 -12.33
C ASN A 18 0.53 11.46 -11.54
N LEU A 19 1.69 11.02 -11.02
CA LEU A 19 2.64 11.85 -10.29
C LEU A 19 3.57 12.56 -11.27
N HIS A 20 3.08 13.65 -11.87
CA HIS A 20 3.79 14.39 -12.93
C HIS A 20 5.14 14.99 -12.49
N GLN A 21 5.38 15.12 -11.19
CA GLN A 21 6.63 15.64 -10.64
C GLN A 21 7.76 14.60 -10.63
N LEU A 22 7.42 13.30 -10.63
CA LEU A 22 8.38 12.18 -10.51
C LEU A 22 8.78 11.62 -11.88
N ARG A 23 9.51 12.41 -12.66
CA ARG A 23 9.88 12.04 -14.05
C ARG A 23 10.85 10.86 -14.16
N ASP A 24 11.59 10.58 -13.10
CA ASP A 24 12.60 9.53 -13.02
C ASP A 24 12.09 8.27 -12.28
N LEU A 25 10.84 8.26 -11.81
CA LEU A 25 10.22 7.10 -11.18
C LEU A 25 9.93 6.03 -12.24
N THR A 26 10.57 4.88 -12.07
CA THR A 26 10.28 3.69 -12.86
C THR A 26 9.04 2.99 -12.32
N ALA A 27 8.30 2.30 -13.19
CA ALA A 27 7.08 1.62 -12.79
C ALA A 27 7.31 0.51 -11.73
N ASP A 28 8.49 -0.12 -11.76
CA ASP A 28 8.84 -1.23 -10.85
C ASP A 28 9.29 -0.75 -9.46
N GLU A 29 9.83 0.47 -9.30
CA GLU A 29 10.36 0.99 -8.02
C GLU A 29 9.37 0.86 -6.84
N PRO A 30 8.11 1.33 -6.95
CA PRO A 30 7.09 1.17 -5.91
C PRO A 30 6.82 -0.30 -5.56
N VAL A 31 6.78 -1.17 -6.57
CA VAL A 31 6.54 -2.62 -6.38
C VAL A 31 7.72 -3.26 -5.65
N GLN A 32 8.95 -2.87 -6.00
CA GLN A 32 10.15 -3.35 -5.31
C GLN A 32 10.17 -2.92 -3.85
N TRP A 33 9.79 -1.69 -3.51
CA TRP A 33 9.71 -1.24 -2.12
C TRP A 33 8.75 -2.10 -1.30
N LEU A 34 7.56 -2.41 -1.84
CA LEU A 34 6.60 -3.30 -1.17
C LEU A 34 7.16 -4.71 -0.97
N ARG A 35 7.76 -5.30 -2.02
CA ARG A 35 8.37 -6.64 -1.96
C ARG A 35 9.55 -6.72 -1.00
N ILE A 36 10.35 -5.66 -0.89
CA ILE A 36 11.48 -5.60 0.06
C ILE A 36 10.96 -5.69 1.50
N VAL A 37 9.90 -4.94 1.82
CA VAL A 37 9.29 -4.97 3.16
C VAL A 37 8.68 -6.35 3.45
N ASP A 38 7.88 -6.88 2.54
CA ASP A 38 7.27 -8.21 2.70
C ASP A 38 8.34 -9.30 2.91
N ARG A 39 9.39 -9.29 2.08
CA ARG A 39 10.52 -10.21 2.24
C ARG A 39 11.24 -10.03 3.57
N TYR A 40 11.45 -8.79 4.02
CA TYR A 40 12.10 -8.51 5.30
C TYR A 40 11.29 -9.08 6.47
N VAL A 41 9.98 -8.84 6.50
CA VAL A 41 9.07 -9.32 7.56
C VAL A 41 9.06 -10.85 7.59
N THR A 42 9.03 -11.51 6.43
CA THR A 42 9.12 -12.99 6.35
C THR A 42 10.46 -13.51 6.83
N LEU A 43 11.58 -12.92 6.38
CA LEU A 43 12.93 -13.36 6.77
C LEU A 43 13.25 -13.14 8.25
N THR A 44 12.55 -12.19 8.88
CA THR A 44 12.69 -11.90 10.31
C THR A 44 11.63 -12.61 11.16
N GLU A 45 10.90 -13.57 10.57
CA GLU A 45 9.91 -14.44 11.23
C GLU A 45 8.77 -13.66 11.91
N TRP A 46 8.48 -12.45 11.43
CA TRP A 46 7.30 -11.69 11.84
C TRP A 46 6.02 -12.14 11.11
N GLN A 47 6.15 -12.96 10.07
CA GLN A 47 5.05 -13.63 9.38
C GLN A 47 5.52 -14.95 8.76
N GLU A 48 4.61 -15.92 8.63
CA GLU A 48 4.90 -17.19 7.96
C GLU A 48 4.66 -17.14 6.44
N GLN A 49 3.70 -16.33 5.99
CA GLN A 49 3.32 -16.18 4.59
C GLN A 49 3.35 -14.72 4.15
N SER A 50 3.53 -14.48 2.85
CA SER A 50 3.51 -13.14 2.28
C SER A 50 2.17 -12.46 2.55
N PHE A 51 2.19 -11.24 3.07
CA PHE A 51 0.97 -10.43 3.18
C PHE A 51 0.58 -9.82 1.83
N LEU A 52 1.41 -9.88 0.80
CA LEU A 52 1.14 -9.34 -0.54
C LEU A 52 0.33 -10.35 -1.38
N ILE A 53 -0.96 -10.45 -1.06
CA ILE A 53 -1.93 -11.30 -1.75
C ILE A 53 -2.96 -10.43 -2.50
N PRO A 54 -3.76 -10.99 -3.44
CA PRO A 54 -4.69 -10.20 -4.23
C PRO A 54 -5.62 -9.28 -3.43
N SER A 55 -6.17 -9.74 -2.31
CA SER A 55 -7.09 -8.96 -1.47
C SER A 55 -6.40 -7.79 -0.78
N THR A 56 -5.20 -8.00 -0.21
CA THR A 56 -4.45 -6.94 0.47
C THR A 56 -3.90 -5.91 -0.50
N VAL A 57 -3.54 -6.29 -1.72
CA VAL A 57 -3.14 -5.33 -2.76
C VAL A 57 -4.30 -4.46 -3.22
N VAL A 58 -5.52 -5.01 -3.31
CA VAL A 58 -6.74 -4.22 -3.59
C VAL A 58 -7.02 -3.23 -2.47
N PHE A 59 -6.87 -3.67 -1.21
CA PHE A 59 -7.02 -2.81 -0.04
C PHE A 59 -5.96 -1.69 -0.02
N LEU A 60 -4.70 -2.03 -0.28
CA LEU A 60 -3.59 -1.08 -0.36
C LEU A 60 -3.83 -0.05 -1.46
N TYR A 61 -4.29 -0.47 -2.64
CA TYR A 61 -4.67 0.43 -3.73
C TYR A 61 -5.77 1.41 -3.31
N MET A 62 -6.80 0.92 -2.60
CA MET A 62 -7.88 1.78 -2.07
C MET A 62 -7.36 2.86 -1.13
N LEU A 63 -6.38 2.56 -0.27
CA LEU A 63 -5.71 3.58 0.54
C LEU A 63 -4.89 4.54 -0.34
N CYS A 64 -4.03 3.99 -1.19
CA CYS A 64 -3.09 4.77 -1.99
C CYS A 64 -3.79 5.82 -2.87
N ARG A 65 -4.93 5.47 -3.49
CA ARG A 65 -5.63 6.38 -4.42
C ARG A 65 -6.23 7.62 -3.75
N ASP A 66 -6.47 7.57 -2.44
CA ASP A 66 -7.07 8.68 -1.68
C ASP A 66 -6.05 9.40 -0.77
N ILE A 67 -4.92 8.73 -0.48
CA ILE A 67 -3.88 9.23 0.43
C ILE A 67 -2.69 9.83 -0.32
N ILE A 68 -2.25 9.23 -1.43
CA ILE A 68 -1.10 9.72 -2.19
C ILE A 68 -1.54 10.96 -2.97
N SER A 69 -1.01 12.13 -2.58
CA SER A 69 -1.28 13.40 -3.24
C SER A 69 -0.61 13.45 -4.62
N ALA A 70 -1.28 14.10 -5.59
CA ALA A 70 -0.67 14.44 -6.88
C ALA A 70 0.49 15.45 -6.74
N GLU A 71 0.61 16.10 -5.57
CA GLU A 71 1.66 17.07 -5.26
C GLU A 71 2.96 16.43 -4.76
N VAL A 72 2.98 15.11 -4.51
CA VAL A 72 4.19 14.39 -4.09
C VAL A 72 5.30 14.63 -5.12
N ALA A 73 6.42 15.17 -4.64
CA ALA A 73 7.45 15.74 -5.50
C ALA A 73 8.74 14.91 -5.53
N THR A 74 8.95 14.01 -4.55
CA THR A 74 10.17 13.20 -4.44
C THR A 74 9.87 11.71 -4.27
N LYS A 75 10.84 10.86 -4.65
CA LYS A 75 10.74 9.40 -4.48
C LYS A 75 10.71 9.03 -3.01
N GLU A 76 11.46 9.74 -2.18
CA GLU A 76 11.52 9.54 -0.73
C GLU A 76 10.16 9.81 -0.09
N GLU A 77 9.50 10.90 -0.49
CA GLU A 77 8.15 11.23 -0.02
C GLU A 77 7.15 10.16 -0.47
N LEU A 78 7.20 9.76 -1.74
CA LEU A 78 6.34 8.70 -2.26
C LEU A 78 6.54 7.38 -1.50
N GLN A 79 7.78 6.97 -1.30
CA GLN A 79 8.12 5.75 -0.59
C GLN A 79 7.61 5.81 0.85
N ALA A 80 7.80 6.93 1.55
CA ALA A 80 7.32 7.12 2.91
C ALA A 80 5.78 7.00 3.00
N VAL A 81 5.04 7.66 2.11
CA VAL A 81 3.57 7.60 2.09
C VAL A 81 3.08 6.20 1.74
N LEU A 82 3.66 5.57 0.71
CA LEU A 82 3.30 4.22 0.27
C LEU A 82 3.53 3.19 1.37
N LEU A 83 4.69 3.21 2.04
CA LEU A 83 5.01 2.26 3.10
C LEU A 83 4.20 2.53 4.37
N THR A 84 3.75 3.77 4.61
CA THR A 84 2.76 4.05 5.66
C THR A 84 1.40 3.44 5.32
N CYS A 85 0.95 3.55 4.07
CA CYS A 85 -0.28 2.88 3.61
C CYS A 85 -0.16 1.35 3.75
N LEU A 86 1.00 0.79 3.44
CA LEU A 86 1.28 -0.63 3.64
C LEU A 86 1.22 -1.01 5.12
N TYR A 87 1.85 -0.25 6.01
CA TYR A 87 1.81 -0.50 7.46
C TYR A 87 0.37 -0.53 8.01
N VAL A 88 -0.46 0.45 7.61
CA VAL A 88 -1.88 0.48 8.01
C VAL A 88 -2.65 -0.70 7.41
N SER A 89 -2.36 -1.08 6.17
CA SER A 89 -2.96 -2.26 5.52
C SER A 89 -2.62 -3.54 6.27
N CYS A 90 -1.34 -3.74 6.63
CA CYS A 90 -0.89 -4.89 7.41
C CYS A 90 -1.56 -4.94 8.78
N SER A 91 -1.60 -3.79 9.47
CA SER A 91 -2.21 -3.69 10.81
C SER A 91 -3.72 -3.92 10.82
N TYR A 92 -4.40 -3.82 9.66
CA TYR A 92 -5.85 -4.00 9.56
C TYR A 92 -6.27 -5.33 8.92
N MET A 93 -5.63 -5.74 7.83
CA MET A 93 -6.06 -6.85 6.97
C MET A 93 -5.33 -8.17 7.22
N CYS A 94 -4.15 -8.14 7.82
CA CYS A 94 -3.28 -9.32 7.86
C CYS A 94 -3.45 -10.12 9.14
N GLU A 95 -3.00 -11.37 9.12
CA GLU A 95 -3.31 -12.37 10.15
C GLU A 95 -2.50 -12.18 11.44
N GLU A 96 -1.30 -11.59 11.33
CA GLU A 96 -0.41 -11.42 12.46
C GLU A 96 -0.91 -10.33 13.41
N ILE A 97 -0.78 -10.57 14.72
CA ILE A 97 -1.24 -9.64 15.76
C ILE A 97 -0.51 -8.29 15.73
N SER A 98 0.69 -8.23 15.16
CA SER A 98 1.50 -7.02 15.07
C SER A 98 2.58 -7.13 14.00
N TYR A 99 2.97 -5.98 13.45
CA TYR A 99 4.09 -5.86 12.51
C TYR A 99 5.13 -4.85 13.01
N PRO A 100 6.43 -5.07 12.78
CA PRO A 100 7.48 -4.19 13.26
C PRO A 100 7.52 -2.91 12.43
N ALA A 101 7.13 -1.77 13.03
CA ALA A 101 7.10 -0.47 12.33
C ALA A 101 8.43 -0.10 11.65
N LYS A 102 9.56 -0.56 12.20
CA LYS A 102 10.90 -0.36 11.62
C LYS A 102 11.02 -0.86 10.18
N ALA A 103 10.27 -1.89 9.78
CA ALA A 103 10.29 -2.41 8.41
C ALA A 103 9.67 -1.43 7.39
N PHE A 104 8.78 -0.55 7.84
CA PHE A 104 8.02 0.38 7.00
C PHE A 104 8.55 1.82 7.07
N LEU A 105 9.37 2.11 8.08
CA LEU A 105 9.86 3.44 8.39
C LEU A 105 11.14 3.74 7.62
N VAL A 106 11.01 4.56 6.58
CA VAL A 106 12.13 5.00 5.71
C VAL A 106 12.55 6.45 5.96
N GLU A 107 11.76 7.21 6.72
CA GLU A 107 12.02 8.62 7.02
C GLU A 107 12.75 8.80 8.36
N GLU A 108 13.64 9.80 8.46
CA GLU A 108 14.34 10.10 9.71
C GLU A 108 13.37 10.60 10.80
N ASN A 109 12.37 11.40 10.39
CA ASN A 109 11.35 11.91 11.29
C ASN A 109 10.28 10.86 11.59
N LYS A 110 10.54 10.03 12.59
CA LYS A 110 9.57 9.01 13.06
C LYS A 110 8.20 9.59 13.43
N GLY A 111 8.14 10.85 13.88
CA GLY A 111 6.89 11.51 14.23
C GLY A 111 5.97 11.71 13.03
N ALA A 112 6.53 11.98 11.86
CA ALA A 112 5.77 12.16 10.62
C ALA A 112 5.14 10.84 10.14
N PHE A 113 5.85 9.71 10.28
CA PHE A 113 5.28 8.37 10.04
C PHE A 113 4.03 8.09 10.90
N TRP A 114 4.11 8.36 12.22
CA TRP A 114 2.99 8.14 13.12
C TRP A 114 1.83 9.11 12.88
N ALA A 115 2.13 10.39 12.64
CA ALA A 115 1.11 11.38 12.30
C ALA A 115 0.35 10.99 11.02
N ARG A 116 1.08 10.54 9.99
CA ARG A 116 0.48 10.06 8.74
C ARG A 116 -0.35 8.78 8.96
N SER A 117 0.12 7.85 9.79
CA SER A 117 -0.64 6.64 10.13
C SER A 117 -1.99 6.98 10.79
N LEU A 118 -1.99 7.96 11.71
CA LEU A 118 -3.20 8.44 12.37
C LEU A 118 -4.15 9.17 11.40
N ASP A 119 -3.60 9.99 10.50
CA ASP A 119 -4.38 10.66 9.45
C ASP A 119 -5.09 9.64 8.53
N ILE A 120 -4.36 8.61 8.07
CA ILE A 120 -4.93 7.53 7.26
C ILE A 120 -6.08 6.85 8.02
N ALA A 121 -5.87 6.46 9.28
CA ALA A 121 -6.91 5.81 10.08
C ALA A 121 -8.16 6.70 10.22
N ASN A 122 -7.98 7.99 10.51
CA ASN A 122 -9.09 8.93 10.67
C ASN A 122 -9.88 9.13 9.37
N ARG A 123 -9.18 9.27 8.24
CA ARG A 123 -9.82 9.55 6.93
C ARG A 123 -10.38 8.31 6.26
N MET A 124 -9.76 7.15 6.47
CA MET A 124 -10.02 5.94 5.68
C MET A 124 -10.77 4.85 6.43
N SER A 125 -10.89 4.91 7.76
CA SER A 125 -11.55 3.87 8.57
C SER A 125 -12.93 3.44 8.03
N GLY A 126 -13.76 4.39 7.58
CA GLY A 126 -15.05 4.08 6.95
C GLY A 126 -14.92 3.22 5.69
N LYS A 127 -14.00 3.56 4.78
CA LYS A 127 -13.73 2.80 3.55
C LYS A 127 -13.02 1.47 3.83
N MET A 128 -12.16 1.42 4.85
CA MET A 128 -11.48 0.21 5.32
C MET A 128 -12.48 -0.82 5.85
N LEU A 129 -13.51 -0.37 6.58
CA LEU A 129 -14.61 -1.24 7.00
C LEU A 129 -15.51 -1.62 5.81
N GLN A 130 -15.86 -0.63 4.97
CA GLN A 130 -16.77 -0.85 3.84
C GLN A 130 -16.22 -1.91 2.86
N ILE A 131 -14.93 -1.88 2.54
CA ILE A 131 -14.34 -2.84 1.57
C ILE A 131 -14.38 -4.29 2.06
N ASN A 132 -14.52 -4.51 3.37
CA ASN A 132 -14.67 -5.83 3.96
C ASN A 132 -16.15 -6.26 4.09
N ASN A 133 -17.06 -5.30 4.30
CA ASN A 133 -18.48 -5.58 4.53
C ASN A 133 -19.36 -5.50 3.27
N ASP A 134 -18.87 -4.86 2.20
CA ASP A 134 -19.59 -4.67 0.95
C ASP A 134 -18.82 -5.30 -0.23
N PRO A 135 -19.24 -6.51 -0.68
CA PRO A 135 -18.63 -7.16 -1.83
C PRO A 135 -18.70 -6.33 -3.11
N GLN A 136 -19.75 -5.52 -3.32
CA GLN A 136 -19.86 -4.69 -4.53
C GLN A 136 -18.79 -3.61 -4.53
N TYR A 137 -18.56 -2.98 -3.37
CA TYR A 137 -17.49 -2.01 -3.22
C TYR A 137 -16.11 -2.64 -3.44
N PHE A 138 -15.84 -3.83 -2.90
CA PHE A 138 -14.59 -4.57 -3.20
C PHE A 138 -14.41 -4.78 -4.71
N TRP A 139 -15.44 -5.28 -5.40
CA TRP A 139 -15.38 -5.52 -6.85
C TRP A 139 -15.19 -4.24 -7.66
N GLN A 140 -15.78 -3.13 -7.23
CA GLN A 140 -15.55 -1.82 -7.83
C GLN A 140 -14.08 -1.43 -7.72
N VAL A 141 -13.51 -1.43 -6.51
CA VAL A 141 -12.09 -1.10 -6.27
C VAL A 141 -11.16 -2.00 -7.07
N PHE A 142 -11.44 -3.31 -7.10
CA PHE A 142 -10.67 -4.29 -7.86
C PHE A 142 -10.72 -4.03 -9.38
N THR A 143 -11.89 -3.64 -9.89
CA THR A 143 -12.06 -3.31 -11.31
C THR A 143 -11.34 -2.01 -11.65
N ASP A 144 -11.44 -1.00 -10.79
CA ASP A 144 -10.70 0.26 -10.92
C ASP A 144 -9.20 0.00 -10.99
N LEU A 145 -8.68 -0.84 -10.09
CA LEU A 145 -7.28 -1.24 -10.09
C LEU A 145 -6.89 -1.83 -11.45
N LYS A 146 -7.59 -2.86 -11.92
CA LYS A 146 -7.30 -3.49 -13.23
C LYS A 146 -7.32 -2.54 -14.41
N ASN A 147 -8.16 -1.51 -14.38
CA ASN A 147 -8.31 -0.54 -15.46
C ASN A 147 -7.20 0.53 -15.46
N LYS A 148 -6.33 0.55 -14.44
CA LYS A 148 -5.17 1.46 -14.35
C LYS A 148 -3.90 0.93 -15.03
N ARG A 149 -4.01 -0.01 -15.98
CA ARG A 149 -2.86 -0.49 -16.77
C ARG A 149 -2.32 0.62 -17.69
#